data_AF-A0A2A5NW89-F1
#
_entry.id   AF-A0A2A5NW89-F1
#
_cell.length_a   1.000
_cell.length_b   1.000
_cell.length_c   1.000
_cell.angle_alpha   90.00
_cell.angle_beta   90.00
_cell.angle_gamma   90.00
#
_symmetry.space_group_name_H-M   'P 1'
#
loop_
_entity.id
_entity.type
_entity.pdbx_description
1 polymer ?
#
loop_
_entity_poly.entity_id
_entity_poly.type
_entity_poly.pdbx_seq_one_letter_code
_entity_poly.pdbx_strand_id
1 'polypeptide(L)'
;MSTARKFALLRWSIIGAWAALLVVRIVVVTTSPDSDLVWFGIAEAVAVAVGVALIVFALVRARTVRLRREDEALAVAIRRIDPTVWLVPAAPTDELRRTVADLRPGLALGDRVTWAFGATEASLWELDERRATRMLVIRWSRMVHVGLEDERTPAGTRGTAVVLHHVRPDDSPAVATFFVRSGPGSRRMLGRGPRLERLVADLARERIVA
;
A
#
# COMPACT_ATOMS: atom_id res chain seq x y z
N MET A 1 -20.35 -19.89 11.43
CA MET A 1 -20.89 -18.56 11.04
C MET A 1 -19.91 -17.85 10.12
N SER A 2 -20.33 -17.45 8.91
CA SER A 2 -19.44 -16.77 7.95
C SER A 2 -19.03 -15.37 8.41
N THR A 3 -17.85 -14.92 8.01
CA THR A 3 -17.30 -13.58 8.30
C THR A 3 -18.23 -12.46 7.82
N ALA A 4 -18.90 -12.65 6.68
CA ALA A 4 -19.90 -11.71 6.17
C ALA A 4 -21.08 -11.53 7.15
N ARG A 5 -21.56 -12.63 7.75
CA ARG A 5 -22.67 -12.59 8.72
C ARG A 5 -22.28 -11.89 10.02
N LYS A 6 -21.03 -12.07 10.48
CA LYS A 6 -20.49 -11.38 11.66
C LYS A 6 -20.40 -9.86 11.44
N PHE A 7 -19.96 -9.43 10.26
CA PHE A 7 -19.92 -8.00 9.90
C PHE A 7 -21.32 -7.39 9.77
N ALA A 8 -22.27 -8.11 9.17
CA ALA A 8 -23.66 -7.66 9.09
C ALA A 8 -24.26 -7.48 10.49
N LEU A 9 -24.10 -8.47 11.37
CA LEU A 9 -24.54 -8.39 12.77
C LEU A 9 -23.94 -7.20 13.51
N LEU A 10 -22.62 -6.99 13.40
CA LEU A 10 -21.93 -5.86 14.04
C LEU A 10 -22.43 -4.50 13.51
N ARG A 11 -22.65 -4.38 12.20
CA ARG A 11 -23.20 -3.17 11.59
C ARG A 11 -24.61 -2.87 12.14
N TRP A 12 -25.47 -3.87 12.17
CA TRP A 12 -26.85 -3.70 12.64
C TRP A 12 -26.92 -3.45 14.15
N SER A 13 -26.04 -4.03 14.95
CA SER A 13 -25.97 -3.73 16.39
C SER A 13 -25.53 -2.28 16.65
N ILE A 14 -24.57 -1.76 15.88
CA ILE A 14 -24.15 -0.35 15.99
C ILE A 14 -25.31 0.57 15.61
N ILE A 15 -25.96 0.32 14.47
CA ILE A 15 -27.11 1.12 14.02
C ILE A 15 -28.25 1.07 15.05
N GLY A 16 -28.55 -0.11 15.60
CA GLY A 16 -29.59 -0.30 16.61
C GLY A 16 -29.29 0.47 17.90
N ALA A 17 -28.04 0.44 18.37
CA ALA A 17 -27.62 1.21 19.56
C ALA A 17 -27.77 2.72 19.34
N TRP A 18 -27.37 3.22 18.17
CA TRP A 18 -27.55 4.62 17.80
C TRP A 18 -29.00 5.05 17.71
N ALA A 19 -29.85 4.22 17.08
CA ALA A 19 -31.28 4.47 16.99
C ALA A 19 -31.93 4.51 18.38
N ALA A 20 -31.55 3.59 19.28
CA ALA A 20 -32.04 3.57 20.66
C ALA A 20 -31.64 4.84 21.42
N LEU A 21 -30.38 5.27 21.34
CA LEU A 21 -29.91 6.50 21.97
C LEU A 21 -30.65 7.75 21.47
N LEU A 22 -30.88 7.83 20.16
CA LEU A 22 -31.65 8.92 19.56
C LEU A 22 -33.10 8.93 20.04
N VAL A 23 -33.76 7.77 20.10
CA VAL A 23 -35.14 7.65 20.59
C VAL A 23 -35.23 8.06 22.06
N VAL A 24 -34.31 7.59 22.91
CA VAL A 24 -34.26 7.99 24.33
C VAL A 24 -34.10 9.50 24.46
N ARG A 25 -33.24 10.14 23.64
CA ARG A 25 -33.09 11.60 23.63
C ARG A 25 -34.40 12.31 23.29
N ILE A 26 -35.07 11.89 22.22
CA ILE A 26 -36.34 12.49 21.80
C ILE A 26 -37.34 12.39 22.94
N VAL A 27 -37.48 11.21 23.56
CA VAL A 27 -38.40 10.99 24.68
C VAL A 27 -38.07 11.91 25.85
N VAL A 28 -36.83 11.89 26.35
CA VAL A 28 -36.41 12.67 27.53
C VAL A 28 -36.62 14.18 27.33
N VAL A 29 -36.25 14.71 26.15
CA VAL A 29 -36.44 16.14 25.83
C VAL A 29 -37.92 16.50 25.74
N THR A 30 -38.76 15.59 25.25
CA THR A 30 -40.22 15.84 25.14
C THR A 30 -40.97 15.70 26.46
N THR A 31 -40.54 14.83 27.37
CA THR A 31 -41.30 14.52 28.60
C THR A 31 -40.90 15.37 29.81
N SER A 32 -39.66 15.86 29.87
CA SER A 32 -39.14 16.53 31.08
C SER A 32 -38.21 17.72 30.74
N PRO A 33 -38.75 18.83 30.20
CA PRO A 33 -37.95 19.96 29.71
C PRO A 33 -37.11 20.68 30.78
N ASP A 34 -37.50 20.60 32.06
CA ASP A 34 -36.82 21.27 33.17
C ASP A 34 -35.70 20.43 33.84
N SER A 35 -35.42 19.23 33.32
CA SER A 35 -34.39 18.35 33.88
C SER A 35 -32.99 18.85 33.55
N ASP A 36 -32.05 18.75 34.51
CA ASP A 36 -30.63 19.04 34.25
C ASP A 36 -30.02 17.93 33.38
N LEU A 37 -30.04 18.15 32.07
CA LEU A 37 -29.68 17.17 31.03
C LEU A 37 -28.17 17.06 30.81
N VAL A 38 -27.33 17.69 31.64
CA VAL A 38 -25.87 17.70 31.44
C VAL A 38 -25.30 16.28 31.38
N TRP A 39 -25.67 15.40 32.31
CA TRP A 39 -25.19 14.01 32.32
C TRP A 39 -25.70 13.19 31.13
N PHE A 40 -26.92 13.46 30.68
CA PHE A 40 -27.49 12.81 29.50
C PHE A 40 -26.76 13.26 28.21
N GLY A 41 -26.49 14.56 28.09
CA GLY A 41 -25.71 15.12 26.99
C GLY A 41 -24.27 14.60 26.95
N ILE A 42 -23.62 14.43 28.11
CA ILE A 42 -22.29 13.81 28.21
C ILE A 42 -22.35 12.35 27.73
N ALA A 43 -23.32 11.56 28.21
CA ALA A 43 -23.47 10.17 27.82
C ALA A 43 -23.72 10.02 26.30
N GLU A 44 -24.54 10.89 25.72
CA GLU A 44 -24.78 10.93 24.29
C GLU A 44 -23.51 11.32 23.51
N ALA A 45 -22.79 12.34 23.94
CA ALA A 45 -21.55 12.76 23.29
C ALA A 45 -20.49 11.64 23.31
N VAL A 46 -20.37 10.91 24.42
CA VAL A 46 -19.49 9.75 24.54
C VAL A 46 -19.93 8.64 23.58
N ALA A 47 -21.22 8.32 23.52
CA ALA A 47 -21.73 7.29 22.62
C ALA A 47 -21.53 7.65 21.14
N VAL A 48 -21.74 8.92 20.79
CA VAL A 48 -21.46 9.48 19.47
C VAL A 48 -19.98 9.31 19.12
N ALA A 49 -19.09 9.74 20.01
CA ALA A 49 -17.64 9.66 19.81
C ALA A 49 -17.19 8.21 19.62
N VAL A 50 -17.69 7.27 20.43
CA VAL A 50 -17.39 5.84 20.30
C VAL A 50 -17.90 5.28 18.96
N GLY A 51 -19.13 5.64 18.56
CA GLY A 51 -19.70 5.22 17.28
C GLY A 51 -18.88 5.69 16.08
N VAL A 52 -18.49 6.97 16.07
CA VAL A 52 -17.64 7.55 15.03
C VAL A 52 -16.27 6.87 15.01
N ALA A 53 -15.65 6.66 16.18
CA ALA A 53 -14.36 5.99 16.28
C ALA A 53 -14.40 4.56 15.71
N LEU A 54 -15.47 3.80 15.98
CA LEU A 54 -15.67 2.45 15.42
C LEU A 54 -15.82 2.47 13.89
N ILE A 55 -16.56 3.42 13.34
CA ILE A 55 -16.72 3.57 11.88
C ILE A 55 -15.37 3.92 11.24
N VAL A 56 -14.65 4.89 11.78
CA VAL A 56 -13.32 5.29 11.29
C VAL A 56 -12.36 4.09 11.34
N PHE A 57 -12.33 3.36 12.45
CA PHE A 57 -11.52 2.15 12.59
C PHE A 57 -11.89 1.07 11.54
N ALA A 58 -13.18 0.84 11.32
CA ALA A 58 -13.66 -0.12 10.32
C ALA A 58 -13.26 0.28 8.90
N LEU A 59 -13.37 1.57 8.54
CA LEU A 59 -12.95 2.11 7.25
C LEU A 59 -11.44 1.95 7.03
N VAL A 60 -10.64 2.31 8.03
CA VAL A 60 -9.17 2.14 7.98
C VAL A 60 -8.82 0.67 7.79
N ARG A 61 -9.44 -0.22 8.57
CA ARG A 61 -9.21 -1.67 8.47
C ARG A 61 -9.62 -2.22 7.11
N ALA A 62 -10.80 -1.85 6.60
CA ALA A 62 -11.29 -2.29 5.29
C ALA A 62 -10.35 -1.84 4.17
N ARG A 63 -9.86 -0.59 4.24
CA ARG A 63 -8.88 -0.07 3.29
C ARG A 63 -7.58 -0.86 3.33
N THR A 64 -7.02 -1.12 4.52
CA THR A 64 -5.78 -1.91 4.66
C THR A 64 -5.93 -3.33 4.12
N VAL A 65 -7.06 -4.00 4.39
CA VAL A 65 -7.33 -5.34 3.86
C VAL A 65 -7.46 -5.32 2.35
N ARG A 66 -8.15 -4.31 1.78
CA ARG A 66 -8.26 -4.15 0.32
C ARG A 66 -6.87 -4.00 -0.32
N LEU A 67 -6.03 -3.11 0.20
CA LEU A 67 -4.69 -2.89 -0.32
C LEU A 67 -3.89 -4.21 -0.29
N ARG A 68 -3.92 -4.93 0.83
CA ARG A 68 -3.22 -6.23 0.94
C ARG A 68 -3.70 -7.23 -0.11
N ARG A 69 -5.00 -7.33 -0.35
CA ARG A 69 -5.57 -8.21 -1.39
C ARG A 69 -5.14 -7.82 -2.80
N GLU A 70 -5.01 -6.53 -3.09
CA GLU A 70 -4.52 -6.04 -4.39
C GLU A 70 -3.05 -6.46 -4.62
N ASP A 71 -2.18 -6.32 -3.62
CA ASP A 71 -0.79 -6.78 -3.73
C ASP A 71 -0.70 -8.30 -3.86
N GLU A 72 -1.53 -9.05 -3.12
CA GLU A 72 -1.61 -10.52 -3.20
C GLU A 72 -2.12 -10.97 -4.58
N ALA A 73 -3.14 -10.30 -5.13
CA ALA A 73 -3.66 -10.59 -6.46
C ALA A 73 -2.62 -10.32 -7.56
N LEU A 74 -1.88 -9.20 -7.45
CA LEU A 74 -0.78 -8.90 -8.35
C LEU A 74 0.32 -9.96 -8.24
N ALA A 75 0.70 -10.35 -7.02
CA ALA A 75 1.69 -11.39 -6.79
C ALA A 75 1.30 -12.73 -7.42
N VAL A 76 0.04 -13.13 -7.29
CA VAL A 76 -0.49 -14.34 -7.93
C VAL A 76 -0.47 -14.21 -9.45
N ALA A 77 -0.85 -13.06 -10.01
CA ALA A 77 -0.82 -12.84 -11.44
C ALA A 77 0.61 -12.95 -12.02
N ILE A 78 1.60 -12.34 -11.37
CA ILE A 78 3.00 -12.42 -11.79
C ILE A 78 3.51 -13.87 -11.69
N ARG A 79 3.24 -14.57 -10.57
CA ARG A 79 3.72 -15.95 -10.35
C ARG A 79 3.10 -16.98 -11.29
N ARG A 80 1.95 -16.68 -11.90
CA ARG A 80 1.39 -17.51 -12.98
C ARG A 80 2.22 -17.42 -14.26
N ILE A 81 2.92 -16.31 -14.48
CA ILE A 81 3.78 -16.10 -15.65
C ILE A 81 5.16 -16.68 -15.37
N ASP A 82 5.75 -16.36 -14.23
CA ASP A 82 7.02 -16.91 -13.78
C ASP A 82 6.96 -17.22 -12.28
N PRO A 83 6.91 -18.51 -11.88
CA PRO A 83 6.77 -18.90 -10.49
C PRO A 83 8.04 -18.70 -9.66
N THR A 84 9.19 -18.48 -10.31
CA THR A 84 10.50 -18.38 -9.66
C THR A 84 10.85 -16.96 -9.20
N VAL A 85 10.07 -15.96 -9.61
CA VAL A 85 10.37 -14.57 -9.29
C VAL A 85 10.28 -14.28 -7.80
N TRP A 86 11.26 -13.52 -7.33
CA TRP A 86 11.19 -12.88 -6.03
C TRP A 86 10.46 -11.54 -6.13
N LEU A 87 9.46 -11.34 -5.27
CA LEU A 87 8.59 -10.16 -5.31
C LEU A 87 8.94 -9.19 -4.19
N VAL A 88 9.17 -7.94 -4.56
CA VAL A 88 9.45 -6.84 -3.63
C VAL A 88 8.33 -5.80 -3.75
N PRO A 89 7.48 -5.65 -2.72
CA PRO A 89 6.49 -4.58 -2.70
C PRO A 89 7.22 -3.25 -2.56
N ALA A 90 6.97 -2.32 -3.48
CA ALA A 90 7.72 -1.07 -3.57
C ALA A 90 6.81 0.15 -3.79
N ALA A 91 7.37 1.33 -3.65
CA ALA A 91 6.78 2.58 -4.11
C ALA A 91 7.79 3.33 -4.99
N PRO A 92 7.37 3.89 -6.13
CA PRO A 92 8.26 4.59 -7.03
C PRO A 92 8.68 5.95 -6.45
N THR A 93 9.91 6.35 -6.74
CA THR A 93 10.35 7.75 -6.60
C THR A 93 9.79 8.59 -7.76
N ASP A 94 9.91 9.91 -7.65
CA ASP A 94 9.57 10.81 -8.76
C ASP A 94 10.47 10.60 -9.99
N GLU A 95 11.72 10.19 -9.78
CA GLU A 95 12.64 9.85 -10.85
C GLU A 95 12.15 8.60 -11.61
N LEU A 96 11.77 7.53 -10.92
CA LEU A 96 11.24 6.33 -11.57
C LEU A 96 9.92 6.62 -12.32
N ARG A 97 9.04 7.47 -11.75
CA ARG A 97 7.82 7.90 -12.44
C ARG A 97 8.14 8.62 -13.74
N ARG A 98 9.10 9.55 -13.73
CA ARG A 98 9.58 10.25 -14.93
C ARG A 98 10.15 9.27 -15.96
N THR A 99 11.04 8.38 -15.53
CA THR A 99 11.63 7.36 -16.41
C THR A 99 10.57 6.49 -17.09
N VAL A 100 9.53 6.06 -16.36
CA VAL A 100 8.46 5.25 -16.97
C VAL A 100 7.57 6.10 -17.88
N ALA A 101 7.25 7.34 -17.49
CA ALA A 101 6.45 8.24 -18.33
C ALA A 101 7.14 8.54 -19.67
N ASP A 102 8.47 8.71 -19.66
CA ASP A 102 9.27 8.92 -20.88
C ASP A 102 9.27 7.68 -21.79
N LEU A 103 9.39 6.48 -21.20
CA LEU A 103 9.39 5.21 -21.95
C LEU A 103 8.00 4.81 -22.45
N ARG A 104 6.95 5.21 -21.73
CA ARG A 104 5.56 4.85 -21.98
C ARG A 104 4.66 6.07 -21.79
N PRO A 105 4.61 6.97 -22.78
CA PRO A 105 3.75 8.15 -22.71
C PRO A 105 2.28 7.77 -22.46
N GLY A 106 1.65 8.41 -21.48
CA GLY A 106 0.26 8.14 -21.10
C GLY A 106 0.06 7.07 -20.02
N LEU A 107 1.13 6.37 -19.59
CA LEU A 107 1.09 5.51 -18.41
C LEU A 107 1.60 6.27 -17.19
N ALA A 108 0.69 6.56 -16.26
CA ALA A 108 1.03 7.13 -14.96
C ALA A 108 1.22 6.00 -13.94
N LEU A 109 2.43 5.89 -13.38
CA LEU A 109 2.67 4.97 -12.28
C LEU A 109 1.88 5.41 -11.05
N GLY A 110 1.17 4.49 -10.41
CA GLY A 110 0.59 4.70 -9.09
C GLY A 110 1.61 4.62 -7.96
N ASP A 111 1.14 4.83 -6.73
CA ASP A 111 2.01 4.87 -5.54
C ASP A 111 2.49 3.49 -5.08
N ARG A 112 1.93 2.43 -5.65
CA ARG A 112 2.13 1.06 -5.21
C ARG A 112 2.46 0.19 -6.39
N VAL A 113 3.71 -0.24 -6.41
CA VAL A 113 4.24 -1.12 -7.45
C VAL A 113 4.85 -2.36 -6.81
N THR A 114 5.12 -3.34 -7.63
CA THR A 114 5.82 -4.56 -7.23
C THR A 114 6.96 -4.80 -8.21
N TRP A 115 8.17 -4.90 -7.70
CA TRP A 115 9.29 -5.41 -8.47
C TRP A 115 9.31 -6.92 -8.42
N ALA A 116 9.44 -7.56 -9.58
CA ALA A 116 9.63 -8.98 -9.73
C ALA A 116 11.04 -9.22 -10.27
N PHE A 117 11.89 -9.83 -9.45
CA PHE A 117 13.26 -10.19 -9.77
C PHE A 117 13.30 -11.67 -10.11
N GLY A 118 13.43 -11.98 -11.40
CA GLY A 118 13.60 -13.35 -11.90
C GLY A 118 15.05 -13.67 -12.19
N ALA A 119 15.31 -14.85 -12.74
CA ALA A 119 16.67 -15.32 -13.04
C ALA A 119 17.38 -14.52 -14.15
N THR A 120 16.65 -13.84 -15.03
CA THR A 120 17.23 -13.12 -16.20
C THR A 120 16.90 -11.64 -16.24
N GLU A 121 15.88 -11.20 -15.51
CA GLU A 121 15.39 -9.83 -15.56
C GLU A 121 14.77 -9.37 -14.24
N ALA A 122 14.88 -8.07 -13.99
CA ALA A 122 14.08 -7.31 -13.05
C ALA A 122 12.93 -6.65 -13.81
N SER A 123 11.70 -6.87 -13.38
CA SER A 123 10.51 -6.28 -14.01
C SER A 123 9.65 -5.54 -13.00
N LEU A 124 9.17 -4.37 -13.39
CA LEU A 124 8.31 -3.50 -12.59
C LEU A 124 6.85 -3.72 -13.00
N TRP A 125 6.00 -3.97 -12.02
CA TRP A 125 4.59 -4.24 -12.24
C TRP A 125 3.69 -3.35 -11.41
N GLU A 126 2.54 -3.04 -11.96
CA GLU A 126 1.44 -2.37 -11.27
C GLU A 126 0.12 -3.10 -11.56
N LEU A 127 -0.76 -3.09 -10.57
CA LEU A 127 -2.13 -3.55 -10.74
C LEU A 127 -3.03 -2.32 -10.88
N ASP A 128 -3.53 -2.10 -12.09
CA ASP A 128 -4.54 -1.07 -12.36
C ASP A 128 -5.91 -1.72 -12.46
N GLU A 129 -6.78 -1.46 -11.49
CA GLU A 129 -8.07 -2.10 -11.25
C GLU A 129 -8.02 -3.65 -11.25
N ARG A 130 -8.06 -4.26 -12.44
CA ARG A 130 -8.04 -5.71 -12.68
C ARG A 130 -6.93 -6.15 -13.63
N ARG A 131 -6.10 -5.24 -14.12
CA ARG A 131 -5.05 -5.50 -15.10
C ARG A 131 -3.69 -5.39 -14.45
N ALA A 132 -2.97 -6.51 -14.38
CA ALA A 132 -1.56 -6.51 -14.03
C ALA A 132 -0.77 -6.08 -15.27
N THR A 133 -0.08 -4.94 -15.18
CA THR A 133 0.66 -4.35 -16.29
C THR A 133 2.14 -4.30 -15.93
N ARG A 134 2.96 -4.82 -16.85
CA ARG A 134 4.42 -4.78 -16.76
C ARG A 134 4.92 -3.46 -17.34
N MET A 135 5.42 -2.58 -16.49
CA MET A 135 5.76 -1.20 -16.82
C MET A 135 7.19 -1.04 -17.33
N LEU A 136 8.15 -1.72 -16.68
CA LEU A 136 9.58 -1.64 -17.00
C LEU A 136 10.22 -3.02 -16.90
N VAL A 137 11.25 -3.24 -17.71
CA VAL A 137 12.02 -4.49 -17.77
C VAL A 137 13.48 -4.13 -17.90
N ILE A 138 14.29 -4.71 -17.03
CA ILE A 138 15.73 -4.55 -17.03
C ILE A 138 16.34 -5.95 -16.99
N ARG A 139 16.99 -6.37 -18.06
CA ARG A 139 17.76 -7.63 -18.06
C ARG A 139 18.99 -7.48 -17.15
N TRP A 140 19.39 -8.55 -16.47
CA TRP A 140 20.59 -8.53 -15.63
C TRP A 140 21.85 -8.15 -16.40
N SER A 141 21.97 -8.58 -17.65
CA SER A 141 23.06 -8.21 -18.56
C SER A 141 23.14 -6.71 -18.88
N ARG A 142 22.06 -5.97 -18.63
CA ARG A 142 22.01 -4.51 -18.78
C ARG A 142 22.12 -3.78 -17.43
N MET A 143 22.17 -4.51 -16.31
CA MET A 143 22.30 -3.94 -14.97
C MET A 143 23.76 -3.60 -14.68
N VAL A 144 24.02 -2.35 -14.30
CA VAL A 144 25.36 -1.80 -14.07
C VAL A 144 25.67 -1.66 -12.59
N HIS A 145 24.70 -1.34 -11.76
CA HIS A 145 24.91 -1.19 -10.32
C HIS A 145 23.59 -1.28 -9.56
N VAL A 146 23.63 -1.84 -8.35
CA VAL A 146 22.53 -1.83 -7.38
C VAL A 146 23.05 -1.18 -6.10
N GLY A 147 22.39 -0.12 -5.65
CA GLY A 147 22.83 0.68 -4.51
C GLY A 147 21.69 1.13 -3.61
N LEU A 148 22.05 1.92 -2.61
CA LEU A 148 21.13 2.61 -1.70
C LEU A 148 21.40 4.10 -1.75
N GLU A 149 20.35 4.90 -1.85
CA GLU A 149 20.42 6.36 -1.79
C GLU A 149 19.37 6.90 -0.82
N ASP A 150 19.69 8.00 -0.16
CA ASP A 150 18.75 8.70 0.70
C ASP A 150 17.95 9.70 -0.13
N GLU A 151 16.65 9.45 -0.23
CA GLU A 151 15.72 10.17 -1.09
C GLU A 151 14.51 10.70 -0.32
N ARG A 152 13.79 11.65 -0.93
CA ARG A 152 12.52 12.11 -0.38
C ARG A 152 11.42 11.12 -0.75
N THR A 153 10.75 10.58 0.26
CA THR A 153 9.57 9.74 0.06
C THR A 153 8.42 10.58 -0.52
N PRO A 154 7.39 9.94 -1.12
CA PRO A 154 6.18 10.64 -1.56
C PRO A 154 5.46 11.41 -0.44
N ALA A 155 5.70 11.06 0.84
CA ALA A 155 5.16 11.75 2.00
C ALA A 155 6.02 12.95 2.46
N GLY A 156 7.09 13.29 1.72
CA GLY A 156 8.00 14.40 2.01
C GLY A 156 9.05 14.12 3.09
N THR A 157 9.03 12.94 3.73
CA THR A 157 10.06 12.54 4.71
C THR A 157 11.27 11.92 4.01
N ARG A 158 12.45 11.99 4.63
CA ARG A 158 13.63 11.25 4.15
C ARG A 158 13.42 9.74 4.31
N GLY A 159 13.79 8.97 3.30
CA GLY A 159 13.80 7.51 3.32
C GLY A 159 14.94 6.97 2.46
N THR A 160 15.26 5.69 2.60
CA THR A 160 16.33 5.06 1.83
C THR A 160 15.71 4.30 0.65
N ALA A 161 16.05 4.72 -0.56
CA ALA A 161 15.65 4.09 -1.81
C ALA A 161 16.69 3.08 -2.28
N VAL A 162 16.22 2.04 -2.96
CA VAL A 162 17.07 1.15 -3.76
C VAL A 162 17.23 1.78 -5.13
N VAL A 163 18.46 1.74 -5.65
CA VAL A 163 18.83 2.35 -6.92
C VAL A 163 19.32 1.27 -7.86
N LEU A 164 18.72 1.18 -9.04
CA LEU A 164 19.11 0.27 -10.12
C LEU A 164 19.65 1.08 -11.29
N HIS A 165 20.98 1.13 -11.43
CA HIS A 165 21.62 1.69 -12.61
C HIS A 165 21.64 0.63 -13.70
N HIS A 166 21.15 0.98 -14.88
CA HIS A 166 21.08 0.07 -16.02
C HIS A 166 21.33 0.81 -17.32
N VAL A 167 21.55 0.05 -18.38
CA VAL A 167 21.69 0.54 -19.74
C VAL A 167 20.40 0.25 -20.51
N ARG A 168 19.84 1.27 -21.15
CA ARG A 168 18.65 1.14 -22.00
C ARG A 168 18.96 0.38 -23.30
N PRO A 169 17.95 0.00 -24.10
CA PRO A 169 18.18 -0.65 -25.38
C PRO A 169 18.96 0.19 -26.40
N ASP A 170 18.95 1.51 -26.25
CA ASP A 170 19.70 2.49 -27.07
C ASP A 170 21.11 2.78 -26.53
N ASP A 171 21.59 1.95 -25.60
CA ASP A 171 22.90 2.05 -24.93
C ASP A 171 23.10 3.31 -24.06
N SER A 172 22.03 4.07 -23.81
CA SER A 172 22.09 5.20 -22.87
C SER A 172 21.97 4.74 -21.40
N PRO A 173 22.66 5.40 -20.45
CA PRO A 173 22.53 5.08 -19.03
C PRO A 173 21.18 5.54 -18.49
N ALA A 174 20.60 4.75 -17.59
CA ALA A 174 19.35 5.07 -16.92
C ALA A 174 19.33 4.54 -15.49
N VAL A 175 18.46 5.14 -14.68
CA VAL A 175 18.33 4.81 -13.27
C VAL A 175 16.86 4.52 -12.94
N ALA A 176 16.63 3.48 -12.15
CA ALA A 176 15.33 3.18 -11.58
C ALA A 176 15.45 3.15 -10.05
N THR A 177 14.88 4.17 -9.41
CA THR A 177 14.91 4.33 -7.96
C THR A 177 13.54 4.01 -7.32
N PHE A 178 13.53 3.28 -6.21
CA PHE A 178 12.28 2.92 -5.54
C PHE A 178 12.48 2.67 -4.05
N PHE A 179 11.43 2.93 -3.26
CA PHE A 179 11.40 2.58 -1.84
C PHE A 179 10.82 1.18 -1.65
N VAL A 180 11.38 0.42 -0.72
CA VAL A 180 10.87 -0.91 -0.36
C VAL A 180 9.78 -0.75 0.70
N ARG A 181 8.59 -1.28 0.47
CA ARG A 181 7.51 -1.30 1.47
C ARG A 181 7.79 -2.39 2.50
N SER A 182 7.40 -2.17 3.75
CA SER A 182 7.64 -3.14 4.84
C SER A 182 6.92 -4.48 4.65
N GLY A 183 5.94 -4.53 3.74
CA GLY A 183 5.21 -5.73 3.35
C GLY A 183 4.02 -5.41 2.44
N PRO A 184 3.32 -6.44 1.94
CA PRO A 184 2.10 -6.26 1.15
C PRO A 184 1.03 -5.47 1.91
N GLY A 185 0.39 -4.51 1.24
CA GLY A 185 -0.61 -3.60 1.76
C GLY A 185 -0.07 -2.50 2.68
N SER A 186 1.22 -2.52 3.00
CA SER A 186 1.83 -1.52 3.88
C SER A 186 2.09 -0.20 3.15
N ARG A 187 1.87 0.91 3.86
CA ARG A 187 2.32 2.26 3.46
C ARG A 187 3.68 2.62 4.03
N ARG A 188 4.14 1.86 5.02
CA ARG A 188 5.41 2.12 5.70
C ARG A 188 6.55 1.62 4.81
N MET A 189 7.50 2.51 4.55
CA MET A 189 8.76 2.16 3.88
C MET A 189 9.70 1.46 4.87
N LEU A 190 10.47 0.52 4.36
CA LEU A 190 11.59 -0.08 5.04
C LEU A 190 12.69 0.98 5.14
N GLY A 191 13.15 1.27 6.36
CA GLY A 191 14.31 2.13 6.58
C GLY A 191 15.61 1.38 6.31
N ARG A 192 16.72 2.11 6.34
CA ARG A 192 18.07 1.53 6.31
C ARG A 192 18.24 0.51 7.43
N GLY A 193 18.86 -0.62 7.09
CA GLY A 193 19.15 -1.70 8.04
C GLY A 193 19.26 -3.07 7.38
N PRO A 194 19.42 -4.14 8.17
CA PRO A 194 19.88 -5.44 7.68
C PRO A 194 18.96 -6.11 6.66
N ARG A 195 17.67 -5.77 6.64
CA ARG A 195 16.73 -6.30 5.64
C ARG A 195 16.94 -5.67 4.27
N LEU A 196 17.16 -4.35 4.24
CA LEU A 196 17.35 -3.60 3.00
C LEU A 196 18.74 -3.91 2.41
N GLU A 197 19.75 -3.97 3.26
CA GLU A 197 21.12 -4.30 2.87
C GLU A 197 21.24 -5.72 2.31
N ARG A 198 20.56 -6.70 2.91
CA ARG A 198 20.49 -8.06 2.36
C ARG A 198 19.83 -8.08 0.98
N LEU A 199 18.71 -7.39 0.82
CA LEU A 199 18.04 -7.24 -0.47
C LEU A 199 19.01 -6.68 -1.52
N VAL A 200 19.70 -5.58 -1.24
CA VAL A 200 20.67 -5.01 -2.18
C VAL A 200 21.82 -5.97 -2.48
N ALA A 201 22.34 -6.67 -1.47
CA ALA A 201 23.40 -7.66 -1.66
C ALA A 201 22.94 -8.85 -2.53
N ASP A 202 21.72 -9.33 -2.34
CA ASP A 202 21.13 -10.41 -3.13
C ASP A 202 20.92 -9.97 -4.60
N LEU A 203 20.38 -8.77 -4.83
CA LEU A 203 20.25 -8.21 -6.19
C LEU A 203 21.61 -7.99 -6.87
N ALA A 204 22.62 -7.52 -6.11
CA ALA A 204 23.96 -7.33 -6.64
C ALA A 204 24.62 -8.67 -6.99
N ARG A 205 24.29 -9.75 -6.27
CA ARG A 205 24.77 -11.11 -6.58
C ARG A 205 24.15 -11.65 -7.86
N GLU A 206 22.84 -11.52 -8.05
CA GLU A 206 22.15 -11.98 -9.27
C GLU A 206 22.77 -11.40 -10.53
N ARG A 207 23.17 -10.13 -10.49
CA ARG A 207 23.90 -9.48 -11.58
C ARG A 207 25.21 -10.19 -11.97
N ILE A 208 25.96 -10.75 -10.99
CA ILE A 208 27.27 -11.36 -11.24
C ILE A 208 27.14 -12.70 -11.98
N VAL A 209 26.00 -13.37 -11.86
CA VAL A 209 25.79 -14.73 -12.36
C VAL A 209 25.27 -14.75 -13.81
N ALA A 210 24.73 -13.64 -14.32
CA ALA A 210 24.11 -13.52 -15.64
C ALA A 210 25.03 -12.88 -16.68
#